data_AF-A0A6P0SU28-F1
#
_entry.id   AF-A0A6P0SU28-F1
#
_cell.length_a   1.000
_cell.length_b   1.000
_cell.length_c   1.000
_cell.angle_alpha   90.00
_cell.angle_beta   90.00
_cell.angle_gamma   90.00
#
_symmetry.space_group_name_H-M   'P 1'
#
loop_
_entity.id
_entity.type
_entity.pdbx_description
1 polymer ?
#
loop_
_entity_poly.entity_id
_entity_poly.type
_entity_poly.pdbx_seq_one_letter_code
_entity_poly.pdbx_strand_id
1 'polypeptide(L)'
;SLWLSGGAATLFGAHLFLKEWSGRPWTEEDKVQADQQRLERILRDLFGRVTERVYLCHSELAVSGTEQNGPLLSLIHTAINTAVS
;
A
#
# COMPACT_ATOMS: atom_id res chain seq x y z
N SER A 1 8.71 4.46 -2.37
CA SER A 1 8.47 3.86 -1.03
C SER A 1 8.55 2.34 -1.14
N LEU A 2 9.18 1.66 -0.16
CA LEU A 2 9.32 0.19 -0.12
C LEU A 2 7.97 -0.56 -0.15
N TRP A 3 6.93 0.09 0.36
CA TRP A 3 5.56 -0.43 0.38
C TRP A 3 4.92 -0.49 -1.00
N LEU A 4 5.26 0.45 -1.88
CA LEU A 4 4.81 0.45 -3.27
C LEU A 4 5.61 -0.56 -4.10
N SER A 5 6.90 -0.78 -3.81
CA SER A 5 7.68 -1.80 -4.52
C SER A 5 7.18 -3.23 -4.29
N GLY A 6 6.39 -3.47 -3.23
CA GLY A 6 5.58 -4.67 -3.01
C GLY A 6 6.33 -6.00 -2.81
N GLY A 7 7.61 -6.11 -3.16
CA GLY A 7 8.38 -7.36 -3.04
C GLY A 7 7.66 -8.55 -3.66
N ALA A 8 7.71 -9.72 -3.02
CA ALA A 8 6.97 -10.92 -3.46
C ALA A 8 5.44 -10.74 -3.44
N ALA A 9 4.91 -9.79 -2.65
CA ALA A 9 3.47 -9.51 -2.62
C ALA A 9 2.96 -8.86 -3.92
N THR A 10 3.84 -8.36 -4.79
CA THR A 10 3.45 -7.92 -6.15
C THR A 10 2.84 -9.05 -6.98
N LEU A 11 3.22 -10.30 -6.73
CA LEU A 11 2.66 -11.47 -7.42
C LEU A 11 1.25 -11.81 -6.93
N PHE A 12 0.95 -11.54 -5.67
CA PHE A 12 -0.37 -11.79 -5.10
C PHE A 12 -1.36 -10.74 -5.59
N GLY A 13 -2.29 -11.16 -6.45
CA GLY A 13 -3.21 -10.24 -7.14
C GLY A 13 -2.52 -9.40 -8.22
N ALA A 14 -1.41 -9.89 -8.80
CA ALA A 14 -0.80 -9.24 -9.96
C ALA A 14 -1.80 -9.21 -11.12
N HIS A 15 -1.94 -8.06 -11.77
CA HIS A 15 -2.96 -7.91 -12.80
C HIS A 15 -2.71 -8.78 -14.03
N LEU A 16 -1.44 -9.14 -14.31
CA LEU A 16 -1.11 -10.11 -15.36
C LEU A 16 -1.80 -11.47 -15.18
N PHE A 17 -2.17 -11.81 -13.94
CA PHE A 17 -2.86 -13.06 -13.59
C PHE A 17 -4.37 -12.88 -13.36
N LEU A 18 -4.90 -11.67 -13.49
CA LEU A 18 -6.33 -11.41 -13.32
C LEU A 18 -7.09 -11.78 -14.60
N LYS A 19 -8.25 -12.43 -14.43
CA LYS A 19 -9.13 -12.85 -15.53
C LYS A 19 -9.60 -11.68 -16.40
N GLU A 20 -9.69 -10.48 -15.82
CA GLU A 20 -10.13 -9.25 -16.48
C GLU A 20 -9.01 -8.48 -17.19
N TRP A 21 -7.77 -8.99 -17.19
CA TRP A 21 -6.67 -8.31 -17.83
C TRP A 21 -6.88 -8.16 -19.34
N SER A 22 -6.78 -6.92 -19.82
CA SER A 22 -7.04 -6.56 -21.21
C SER A 22 -5.90 -6.92 -22.17
N GLY A 23 -4.78 -7.47 -21.68
CA GLY A 23 -3.59 -7.78 -22.47
C GLY A 23 -2.75 -6.56 -22.84
N ARG A 24 -3.18 -5.35 -22.49
CA ARG A 24 -2.45 -4.11 -22.80
C ARG A 24 -1.31 -3.88 -21.82
N PRO A 25 -0.19 -3.29 -22.28
CA PRO A 25 0.84 -2.80 -21.38
C PRO A 25 0.27 -1.77 -20.42
N TRP A 26 0.70 -1.85 -19.17
CA TRP A 26 0.36 -0.89 -18.14
C TRP A 26 1.08 0.43 -18.31
N THR A 27 0.35 1.52 -18.08
CA THR A 27 0.95 2.83 -17.91
C THR A 27 1.56 2.97 -16.50
N GLU A 28 2.28 4.07 -16.25
CA GLU A 28 2.77 4.36 -14.90
C GLU A 28 1.61 4.65 -13.94
N GLU A 29 0.53 5.28 -14.41
CA GLU A 29 -0.69 5.52 -13.63
C GLU A 29 -1.36 4.20 -13.22
N ASP A 30 -1.44 3.23 -14.13
CA ASP A 30 -1.97 1.89 -13.81
C ASP A 30 -1.19 1.23 -12.67
N LYS A 31 0.15 1.33 -12.71
CA LYS A 31 1.03 0.79 -11.67
C LYS A 31 0.79 1.47 -10.33
N VAL A 32 0.75 2.80 -10.30
CA VAL A 32 0.50 3.58 -9.07
C VAL A 32 -0.86 3.22 -8.47
N GLN A 33 -1.90 3.13 -9.30
CA GLN A 33 -3.24 2.77 -8.84
C GLN A 33 -3.28 1.34 -8.30
N ALA A 34 -2.67 0.39 -9.00
CA ALA A 34 -2.60 -1.01 -8.57
C ALA A 34 -1.84 -1.19 -7.26
N ASP A 35 -0.73 -0.45 -7.08
CA ASP A 35 0.04 -0.46 -5.85
C ASP A 35 -0.77 0.10 -4.67
N GLN A 36 -1.52 1.19 -4.89
CA GLN A 36 -2.40 1.76 -3.88
C GLN A 36 -3.52 0.78 -3.47
N GLN A 37 -4.20 0.17 -4.45
CA GLN A 37 -5.25 -0.82 -4.17
C GLN A 37 -4.69 -2.05 -3.44
N ARG A 38 -3.48 -2.49 -3.79
CA ARG A 38 -2.79 -3.60 -3.10
C ARG A 38 -2.51 -3.25 -1.65
N LEU A 39 -1.97 -2.06 -1.40
CA LEU A 39 -1.70 -1.57 -0.06
C LEU A 39 -2.98 -1.51 0.79
N GLU A 40 -4.08 -1.01 0.23
CA GLU A 40 -5.38 -0.98 0.90
C GLU A 40 -5.88 -2.38 1.28
N ARG A 41 -5.81 -3.35 0.36
CA ARG A 41 -6.21 -4.74 0.63
C ARG A 41 -5.39 -5.35 1.77
N ILE A 42 -4.07 -5.15 1.75
CA ILE A 42 -3.17 -5.65 2.81
C ILE A 42 -3.56 -5.06 4.16
N LEU A 43 -3.79 -3.75 4.22
CA LEU A 43 -4.18 -3.09 5.47
C LEU A 43 -5.55 -3.57 5.96
N ARG A 44 -6.55 -3.70 5.09
CA ARG A 44 -7.87 -4.23 5.45
C ARG A 44 -7.80 -5.65 5.99
N ASP A 45 -7.04 -6.53 5.33
CA ASP A 45 -6.84 -7.91 5.79
C ASP A 45 -6.12 -7.96 7.14
N LEU A 46 -5.09 -7.13 7.33
CA LEU A 46 -4.38 -7.01 8.61
C LEU A 46 -5.31 -6.54 9.73
N PHE A 47 -6.06 -5.45 9.51
CA PHE A 47 -6.99 -4.91 10.50
C PHE A 47 -8.16 -5.87 10.80
N GLY A 48 -8.62 -6.65 9.81
CA GLY A 48 -9.69 -7.63 10.01
C GLY A 48 -9.27 -8.85 10.82
N ARG A 49 -7.97 -9.17 10.88
CA ARG A 49 -7.44 -10.36 11.58
C ARG A 49 -6.85 -10.07 12.95
N VAL A 50 -6.41 -8.83 13.19
CA VAL A 50 -5.78 -8.45 14.44
C VAL A 50 -6.85 -8.23 15.52
N THR A 51 -6.72 -8.94 16.63
CA THR A 51 -7.69 -8.91 17.73
C THR A 51 -7.35 -7.93 18.84
N GLU A 52 -6.10 -7.47 18.92
CA GLU A 52 -5.63 -6.63 20.03
C GLU A 52 -5.08 -5.28 19.54
N ARG A 53 -3.89 -5.26 18.90
CA ARG A 53 -3.24 -4.02 18.45
C ARG A 53 -2.42 -4.20 17.18
N VAL A 54 -2.47 -3.19 16.31
CA VAL A 54 -1.59 -3.05 15.14
C VAL A 54 -0.57 -1.95 15.43
N TYR A 55 0.71 -2.26 15.28
CA TYR A 55 1.80 -1.29 15.37
C TYR A 55 2.30 -0.97 13.97
N LEU A 56 2.05 0.25 13.51
CA LEU A 56 2.53 0.76 12.22
C LEU A 56 3.85 1.49 12.43
N CYS A 57 4.94 0.87 11.97
CA CYS A 57 6.26 1.47 11.95
C CYS A 57 6.54 2.03 10.55
N HIS A 58 6.74 3.33 10.43
CA HIS A 58 7.31 3.94 9.22
C HIS A 58 8.72 4.42 9.52
N SER A 59 9.61 4.31 8.53
CA SER A 59 10.94 4.88 8.57
C SER A 59 11.10 5.79 7.37
N GLU A 60 11.41 7.05 7.62
CA GLU A 60 11.74 8.03 6.59
C GLU A 60 13.24 8.00 6.36
N LEU A 61 13.74 6.94 5.72
CA LEU A 61 15.13 6.93 5.28
C LEU A 61 15.23 7.70 3.96
N ALA A 62 15.27 9.03 4.05
CA ALA A 62 15.58 9.88 2.92
C ALA A 62 17.09 9.83 2.66
N VAL A 63 17.49 9.19 1.56
CA VAL A 63 18.90 9.18 1.12
C VAL A 63 19.42 10.61 0.83
N SER A 64 18.50 11.57 0.63
CA SER A 64 18.76 12.99 0.37
C SER A 64 18.62 13.92 1.60
N GLY A 65 18.27 13.40 2.79
CA GLY A 65 18.01 14.25 3.97
C GLY A 65 16.73 15.10 3.91
N THR A 66 15.85 14.86 2.93
CA THR A 66 14.56 15.56 2.77
C THR A 66 13.43 14.71 3.32
N GLU A 67 12.54 15.28 4.13
CA GLU A 67 11.30 14.63 4.58
C GLU A 67 10.52 14.09 3.38
N GLN A 68 10.21 12.79 3.37
CA GLN A 68 9.48 12.14 2.28
C GLN A 68 8.27 11.46 2.87
N ASN A 69 7.14 12.15 2.83
CA ASN A 69 5.85 11.63 3.26
C ASN A 69 5.45 10.47 2.35
N GLY A 70 5.74 9.25 2.79
CA GLY A 70 5.39 8.03 2.08
C GLY A 70 3.88 7.78 2.08
N PRO A 71 3.36 6.95 1.16
CA PRO A 71 1.93 6.61 1.07
C PRO A 71 1.34 5.95 2.33
N LEU A 72 2.19 5.47 3.24
CA LEU A 72 1.76 5.00 4.55
C LEU A 72 1.32 6.14 5.47
N LEU A 73 1.94 7.33 5.38
CA LEU A 73 1.63 8.43 6.27
C LEU A 73 0.20 8.93 6.05
N SER A 74 -0.24 9.04 4.79
CA SER A 74 -1.63 9.41 4.47
C SER A 74 -2.63 8.35 4.97
N LEU A 75 -2.28 7.06 4.90
CA LEU A 75 -3.11 5.97 5.40
C LEU A 75 -3.17 5.95 6.94
N ILE A 76 -2.05 6.23 7.61
CA ILE A 76 -1.98 6.38 9.08
C ILE A 76 -2.87 7.55 9.53
N HIS A 77 -2.76 8.72 8.88
CA HIS A 77 -3.61 9.87 9.21
C HIS A 77 -5.10 9.56 9.01
N THR A 78 -5.46 8.81 7.97
CA THR A 78 -6.85 8.40 7.74
C THR A 78 -7.33 7.42 8.82
N ALA A 79 -6.52 6.43 9.19
CA ALA A 79 -6.87 5.46 10.23
C ALA A 79 -7.04 6.13 11.61
N ILE A 80 -6.16 7.06 11.97
CA ILE A 80 -6.26 7.84 13.21
C ILE A 80 -7.56 8.64 13.23
N ASN A 81 -7.93 9.32 12.14
CA ASN A 81 -9.19 10.09 12.08
C ASN A 81 -10.44 9.20 12.22
N THR A 82 -10.38 7.96 11.72
CA THR A 82 -11.52 7.03 11.77
C THR A 82 -11.68 6.39 13.15
N ALA A 83 -10.61 6.24 13.93
CA ALA A 83 -10.65 5.67 15.29
C ALA A 83 -11.10 6.66 16.37
N VAL A 84 -11.17 7.95 16.05
CA VAL A 84 -11.56 9.04 16.96
C VAL A 84 -12.99 9.56 16.67
N SER A 85 -13.69 8.95 15.73
CA SER A 85 -15.11 9.21 15.42
C SER A 85 -16.00 8.08 15.93
#